data_AF-A0A1H1WBK3-F1
#
_entry.id   AF-A0A1H1WBK3-F1
#
_cell.length_a   1.000
_cell.length_b   1.000
_cell.length_c   1.000
_cell.angle_alpha   90.00
_cell.angle_beta   90.00
_cell.angle_gamma   90.00
#
_symmetry.space_group_name_H-M   'P 1'
#
loop_
_entity.id
_entity.type
_entity.pdbx_description
1 polymer ?
#
loop_
_entity_poly.entity_id
_entity_poly.type
_entity_poly.pdbx_seq_one_letter_code
_entity_poly.pdbx_strand_id
1 'polypeptide(L)' 'MNRQKKLKQLFKEKAKKASAKLAPKKPRYISKADRLKLAAEAAEPVESDERYA' A
#
# COMPACT_ATOMS: atom_id res chain seq x y z
N MET A 1 -4.78 0.36 -35.73
CA MET A 1 -3.48 0.48 -35.04
C MET A 1 -2.69 1.60 -35.71
N ASN A 2 -2.49 2.71 -34.99
CA ASN A 2 -1.78 3.88 -35.49
C ASN A 2 -0.88 4.35 -34.34
N ARG A 3 0.36 4.79 -34.59
CA ARG A 3 1.38 5.07 -33.55
C ARG A 3 0.81 5.95 -32.43
N GLN A 4 0.04 6.96 -32.79
CA GLN A 4 -0.58 7.90 -31.86
C GLN A 4 -1.57 7.22 -30.90
N LYS A 5 -2.36 6.23 -31.37
CA LYS A 5 -3.27 5.46 -30.51
C LYS A 5 -2.49 4.56 -29.54
N LYS A 6 -1.40 3.93 -30.01
CA LYS A 6 -0.54 3.08 -29.17
C LYS A 6 0.16 3.87 -28.07
N LEU A 7 0.68 5.06 -28.39
CA LEU A 7 1.28 5.97 -27.40
C LEU A 7 0.26 6.43 -26.36
N LYS A 8 -0.94 6.85 -26.80
CA LYS A 8 -2.03 7.24 -25.89
C LYS A 8 -2.44 6.10 -24.95
N GLN A 9 -2.47 4.87 -25.43
CA GLN A 9 -2.76 3.70 -24.59
C GLN A 9 -1.66 3.45 -23.54
N LEU A 10 -0.40 3.43 -23.97
CA LEU A 10 0.76 3.26 -23.07
C LEU A 10 0.81 4.33 -21.97
N PHE A 11 0.57 5.59 -22.31
CA PHE A 11 0.57 6.68 -21.31
C PHE A 11 -0.59 6.55 -20.32
N LYS A 12 -1.79 6.18 -20.79
CA LYS A 12 -2.93 5.94 -19.90
C LYS A 12 -2.67 4.79 -18.93
N GLU A 13 -2.08 3.70 -19.39
CA GLU A 13 -1.74 2.56 -18.54
C GLU A 13 -0.68 2.91 -17.49
N LYS A 14 0.37 3.65 -17.87
CA LYS A 14 1.39 4.14 -16.94
C LYS A 14 0.82 5.10 -15.90
N ALA A 15 -0.03 6.04 -16.30
CA ALA A 15 -0.69 6.97 -15.40
C ALA A 15 -1.60 6.24 -14.39
N LYS A 16 -2.40 5.27 -14.85
CA LYS A 16 -3.23 4.43 -13.97
C LYS A 16 -2.38 3.67 -12.95
N LYS A 17 -1.28 3.04 -13.38
CA LYS A 17 -0.35 2.33 -12.48
C LYS A 17 0.29 3.26 -11.46
N ALA A 18 0.69 4.47 -11.85
CA ALA A 18 1.23 5.46 -10.91
C ALA A 18 0.18 5.92 -9.89
N SER A 19 -1.04 6.24 -10.35
CA SER A 19 -2.14 6.65 -9.48
C SER A 19 -2.53 5.57 -8.47
N ALA A 20 -2.53 4.29 -8.87
CA ALA A 20 -2.84 3.18 -7.97
C ALA A 20 -1.76 2.95 -6.89
N LYS A 21 -0.51 3.32 -7.16
CA LYS A 21 0.59 3.25 -6.19
C LYS A 21 0.57 4.41 -5.21
N LEU A 22 0.25 5.62 -5.69
CA LEU A 22 0.18 6.82 -4.87
C LEU A 22 -1.14 6.94 -4.08
N ALA A 23 -2.19 6.25 -4.53
CA ALA A 23 -3.49 6.29 -3.86
C ALA A 23 -3.39 5.76 -2.42
N PRO A 24 -3.86 6.54 -1.42
CA PRO A 24 -3.90 6.09 -0.05
C PRO A 24 -4.83 4.87 0.06
N LYS A 25 -4.27 3.73 0.46
CA LYS A 25 -5.07 2.55 0.76
C LYS A 25 -5.86 2.84 2.03
N LYS A 26 -7.18 2.76 1.95
CA LYS A 26 -8.05 2.86 3.12
C LYS A 26 -7.61 1.80 4.14
N PRO A 27 -7.58 2.12 5.44
CA PRO A 27 -7.28 1.12 6.46
C PRO A 27 -8.26 -0.04 6.29
N ARG A 28 -7.71 -1.26 6.24
CA ARG A 28 -8.52 -2.47 6.13
C ARG A 28 -9.53 -2.49 7.28
N TYR A 29 -10.80 -2.75 6.96
CA TYR A 29 -11.80 -2.95 8.00
C TYR A 29 -11.51 -4.29 8.67
N ILE A 30 -11.09 -4.23 9.93
CA ILE A 30 -10.78 -5.38 10.76
C ILE A 30 -11.95 -5.55 11.74
N SER A 31 -12.48 -6.77 11.84
CA SER A 31 -13.58 -7.07 12.76
C SER A 31 -13.15 -6.85 14.22
N LYS A 32 -14.10 -6.68 15.15
CA LYS A 32 -13.78 -6.46 16.58
C LYS A 32 -12.90 -7.59 17.15
N ALA A 33 -13.14 -8.83 16.73
CA ALA A 33 -12.36 -9.99 17.17
C ALA A 33 -10.91 -9.94 16.65
N ASP A 34 -10.72 -9.55 15.40
CA ASP A 34 -9.40 -9.50 14.78
C ASP A 34 -8.57 -8.30 15.28
N ARG A 35 -9.23 -7.21 15.70
CA ARG A 35 -8.57 -6.09 16.37
C ARG A 35 -8.01 -6.48 17.74
N LEU A 36 -8.73 -7.30 18.50
CA LEU A 36 -8.25 -7.79 19.80
C LEU A 36 -7.04 -8.73 19.63
N LYS A 37 -7.05 -9.57 18.59
CA LYS A 37 -5.91 -10.44 18.26
C LYS A 37 -4.69 -9.64 17.82
N LEU A 38 -4.86 -8.64 16.95
CA LEU A 38 -3.77 -7.77 16.52
C LEU A 38 -3.23 -6.87 17.63
N ALA A 39 -4.06 -6.44 18.59
CA ALA A 39 -3.59 -5.68 19.75
C ALA A 39 -2.81 -6.56 20.75
N ALA A 40 -3.17 -7.84 20.88
CA ALA A 40 -2.42 -8.80 21.68
C ALA A 40 -1.07 -9.15 21.02
N GLU A 41 -1.02 -9.22 19.69
CA GLU A 41 0.22 -9.50 18.93
C GLU A 41 1.14 -8.26 18.83
N ALA A 42 0.58 -7.04 18.74
CA ALA A 42 1.36 -5.80 18.73
C ALA A 42 1.87 -5.35 20.11
N ALA A 43 1.43 -6.01 21.19
CA ALA A 43 1.94 -5.80 22.53
C ALA A 43 3.21 -6.63 22.83
N GLU A 44 3.65 -7.47 21.90
CA GLU A 44 4.99 -8.06 21.97
C GLU A 44 6.00 -7.00 21.48
N PRO A 45 6.92 -6.53 22.33
CA PRO A 45 7.92 -5.57 21.93
C PRO A 45 8.88 -6.23 20.93
N VAL A 46 8.87 -5.73 19.70
CA VAL A 46 10.02 -5.90 18.80
C VAL A 46 11.15 -5.05 19.39
N GLU A 47 11.89 -5.65 20.31
CA GLU A 47 13.17 -5.12 20.78
C GLU A 47 14.18 -5.06 19.63
N SER A 48 15.10 -4.10 19.76
CA SER A 48 16.30 -3.85 18.96
C SER A 48 16.11 -3.18 17.59
N ASP A 49 16.11 -1.84 17.60
CA ASP A 49 16.97 -1.10 16.70
C ASP A 49 17.61 0.06 17.49
N GLU A 50 18.82 -0.21 18.00
CA GLU A 50 19.67 0.76 18.65
C GLU A 50 19.96 1.91 17.68
N ARG A 51 19.46 3.09 18.04
CA ARG A 51 19.75 4.36 17.37
C ARG A 51 21.22 4.73 17.55
N TYR A 52 21.92 4.92 16.43
CA TYR A 52 22.98 5.92 16.18
C TYR A 52 23.83 6.37 17.38
N ALA A 53 25.10 5.96 17.39
CA ALA A 53 26.21 6.67 18.02
C ALA A 53 27.18 7.13 16.93
#